data_AF-A0ABD4YT59-F1
#
_entry.id   AF-A0ABD4YT59-F1
#
_cell.length_a   1.000
_cell.length_b   1.000
_cell.length_c   1.000
_cell.angle_alpha   90.00
_cell.angle_beta   90.00
_cell.angle_gamma   90.00
#
_symmetry.space_group_name_H-M   'P 1'
#
loop_
_entity.id
_entity.type
_entity.pdbx_description
1 polymer ?
#
loop_
_entity_poly.entity_id
_entity_poly.type
_entity_poly.pdbx_seq_one_letter_code
_entity_poly.pdbx_strand_id
1 'polypeptide(L)'
;MAGTSLRVAAGVGLMSLAALAACGKKEAYPPEVQRETYSSCVAGFKSRVQASPEVDAKAASYCNCMVDGLQKSVPYEEFKQLDQLLATKSATPDSERLSKNVTEVVNACLKREMPKG
;
A
#
# COMPACT_ATOMS: atom_id res chain seq x y z
N MET A 1 46.64 -40.55 22.39
CA MET A 1 45.61 -39.84 23.19
C MET A 1 45.32 -38.50 22.52
N ALA A 2 44.12 -37.95 22.68
CA ALA A 2 43.71 -36.65 22.09
C ALA A 2 44.48 -35.46 22.72
N GLY A 3 44.51 -34.26 22.14
CA GLY A 3 43.89 -33.76 20.91
C GLY A 3 44.12 -32.24 20.76
N THR A 4 43.36 -31.57 19.86
CA THR A 4 42.91 -30.14 19.94
C THR A 4 43.89 -29.09 20.52
N SER A 5 44.30 -27.99 19.87
CA SER A 5 43.73 -27.18 18.79
C SER A 5 44.80 -26.13 18.37
N LEU A 6 44.62 -25.16 17.46
CA LEU A 6 43.47 -24.63 16.71
C LEU A 6 43.94 -24.20 15.29
N ARG A 7 43.12 -23.47 14.52
CA ARG A 7 43.58 -22.65 13.38
C ARG A 7 42.89 -21.29 13.39
N VAL A 8 43.65 -20.21 13.27
CA VAL A 8 43.17 -18.82 13.27
C VAL A 8 43.85 -18.04 12.14
N ALA A 9 43.02 -17.41 11.29
CA ALA A 9 43.36 -16.32 10.35
C ALA A 9 44.44 -16.62 9.28
N ALA A 10 44.57 -15.89 8.18
CA ALA A 10 43.70 -14.95 7.44
C ALA A 10 43.87 -15.33 5.96
N GLY A 11 43.07 -14.97 4.97
CA GLY A 11 42.04 -13.96 4.83
C GLY A 11 41.89 -13.73 3.33
N VAL A 12 40.66 -13.70 2.83
CA VAL A 12 40.35 -13.25 1.46
C VAL A 12 39.20 -12.26 1.61
N GLY A 13 39.39 -11.05 1.08
CA GLY A 13 38.44 -9.96 1.26
C GLY A 13 37.09 -10.29 0.63
N LEU A 14 36.08 -10.52 1.46
CA LEU A 14 34.70 -10.40 1.03
C LEU A 14 34.41 -8.91 0.82
N MET A 15 34.48 -8.49 -0.44
CA MET A 15 33.97 -7.20 -0.90
C MET A 15 32.62 -6.93 -0.25
N SER A 16 32.56 -5.87 0.56
CA SER A 16 31.34 -5.50 1.25
C SER A 16 30.33 -5.00 0.22
N LEU A 17 29.40 -5.89 -0.15
CA LEU A 17 28.18 -5.57 -0.88
C LEU A 17 27.28 -4.70 0.01
N ALA A 18 27.70 -3.46 0.23
CA ALA A 18 26.97 -2.40 0.94
C ALA A 18 25.89 -1.76 0.04
N ALA A 19 25.20 -2.60 -0.73
CA ALA A 19 24.03 -2.25 -1.51
C ALA A 19 22.85 -3.11 -1.01
N LEU A 20 21.63 -2.58 -1.09
CA LEU A 20 20.39 -3.15 -0.52
C LEU A 20 20.13 -2.85 0.97
N ALA A 21 20.78 -1.84 1.55
CA ALA A 21 20.26 -1.12 2.72
C ALA A 21 19.07 -0.17 2.34
N ALA A 22 18.33 -0.47 1.27
CA ALA A 22 16.99 0.04 1.03
C ALA A 22 16.02 -0.70 1.97
N CYS A 23 16.13 -0.42 3.27
CA CYS A 23 15.35 -1.05 4.33
C CYS A 23 13.85 -0.72 4.21
N GLY A 24 13.12 -1.47 3.39
CA GLY A 24 11.74 -1.95 3.62
C GLY A 24 10.63 -0.92 3.88
N LYS A 25 10.91 0.38 3.85
CA LYS A 25 9.91 1.43 3.99
C LYS A 25 9.23 1.61 2.65
N LYS A 26 8.01 1.10 2.51
CA LYS A 26 7.08 1.59 1.48
C LYS A 26 7.02 3.11 1.64
N GLU A 27 7.47 3.84 0.62
CA GLU A 27 7.36 5.29 0.62
C GLU A 27 5.88 5.66 0.71
N ALA A 28 5.57 6.56 1.65
CA ALA A 28 4.26 7.19 1.69
C ALA A 28 4.04 7.94 0.36
N TYR A 29 2.80 7.95 -0.11
CA TYR A 29 2.50 8.63 -1.37
C TYR A 29 2.82 10.13 -1.25
N PRO A 30 3.19 10.82 -2.34
CA PRO A 30 3.37 12.27 -2.30
C PRO A 30 2.13 13.00 -1.75
N PRO A 31 2.27 14.11 -1.00
CA PRO A 31 1.14 14.78 -0.35
C PRO A 31 0.02 15.22 -1.31
N GLU A 32 0.35 15.54 -2.55
CA GLU A 32 -0.58 15.83 -3.63
C GLU A 32 -1.39 14.58 -4.02
N VAL A 33 -0.76 13.42 -4.17
CA VAL A 33 -1.41 12.15 -4.50
C VAL A 33 -2.30 11.67 -3.36
N GLN A 34 -1.86 11.82 -2.10
CA GLN A 34 -2.71 11.54 -0.93
C GLN A 34 -3.97 12.42 -0.95
N ARG A 35 -3.82 13.71 -1.26
CA ARG A 35 -4.92 14.68 -1.32
C ARG A 35 -5.90 14.37 -2.45
N GLU A 36 -5.42 14.09 -3.66
CA GLU A 36 -6.27 13.76 -4.81
C GLU A 36 -6.99 12.42 -4.62
N THR A 37 -6.31 11.43 -4.05
CA THR A 37 -6.92 10.13 -3.69
C THR A 37 -8.02 10.33 -2.64
N TYR A 38 -7.76 11.14 -1.61
CA TYR A 38 -8.75 11.48 -0.58
C TYR A 38 -9.95 12.23 -1.17
N SER A 39 -9.74 13.29 -1.96
CA SER A 39 -10.85 14.07 -2.53
C SER A 39 -11.69 13.26 -3.50
N SER A 40 -11.06 12.43 -4.33
CA SER A 40 -11.74 11.53 -5.26
C SER A 40 -12.54 10.45 -4.52
N CYS A 41 -11.98 9.90 -3.43
CA CYS A 41 -12.70 8.99 -2.55
C CYS A 41 -13.92 9.67 -1.90
N VAL A 42 -13.80 10.89 -1.37
CA VAL A 42 -14.92 11.60 -0.74
C VAL A 42 -16.03 11.92 -1.75
N ALA A 43 -15.68 12.35 -2.96
CA ALA A 43 -16.64 12.56 -4.04
C ALA A 43 -17.33 11.25 -4.47
N GLY A 44 -16.53 10.17 -4.64
CA GLY A 44 -17.03 8.84 -4.96
C GLY A 44 -17.94 8.24 -3.88
N PHE A 45 -17.64 8.47 -2.61
CA PHE A 45 -18.47 8.06 -1.48
C PHE A 45 -19.81 8.82 -1.49
N LYS A 46 -19.75 10.16 -1.52
CA LYS A 46 -20.94 11.03 -1.51
C LYS A 46 -21.88 10.80 -2.68
N SER A 47 -21.37 10.42 -3.86
CA SER A 47 -22.23 10.08 -5.02
C SER A 47 -22.98 8.75 -4.89
N ARG A 48 -22.63 7.89 -3.92
CA ARG A 48 -23.21 6.54 -3.74
C ARG A 48 -24.07 6.38 -2.49
N VAL A 49 -24.09 7.36 -1.59
CA VAL A 49 -24.83 7.32 -0.33
C VAL A 49 -25.86 8.45 -0.27
N GLN A 50 -26.94 8.27 0.50
CA GLN A 50 -27.89 9.35 0.73
C GLN A 50 -27.26 10.45 1.59
N ALA A 51 -27.61 11.71 1.28
CA ALA A 51 -27.24 12.85 2.10
C ALA A 51 -27.80 12.68 3.53
N SER A 52 -26.93 12.82 4.52
CA SER A 52 -27.27 12.76 5.94
C SER A 52 -26.28 13.65 6.73
N PRO A 53 -26.62 14.13 7.94
CA PRO A 53 -25.71 14.96 8.73
C PRO A 53 -24.36 14.30 9.03
N GLU A 54 -24.31 12.97 9.02
CA GLU A 54 -23.11 12.16 9.29
C GLU A 54 -22.29 11.86 8.02
N VAL A 55 -22.78 12.22 6.82
CA VAL A 55 -22.19 11.76 5.55
C VAL A 55 -20.75 12.26 5.38
N ASP A 56 -20.46 13.48 5.83
CA ASP A 56 -19.12 14.07 5.78
C ASP A 56 -18.15 13.38 6.73
N ALA A 57 -18.59 13.08 7.96
CA ALA A 57 -17.78 12.37 8.95
C ALA A 57 -17.47 10.93 8.51
N LYS A 58 -18.48 10.22 7.98
CA LYS A 58 -18.33 8.86 7.43
C LYS A 58 -17.43 8.83 6.20
N ALA A 59 -17.61 9.77 5.26
CA ALA A 59 -16.74 9.92 4.11
C ALA A 59 -15.29 10.21 4.53
N ALA A 60 -15.08 11.13 5.48
CA ALA A 60 -13.75 11.45 5.98
C ALA A 60 -13.07 10.25 6.65
N SER A 61 -13.77 9.54 7.53
CA SER A 61 -13.19 8.38 8.25
C SER A 61 -12.87 7.23 7.28
N TYR A 62 -13.81 6.89 6.39
CA TYR A 62 -13.61 5.89 5.34
C TYR A 62 -12.45 6.25 4.39
N CYS A 63 -12.39 7.49 3.90
CA CYS A 63 -11.38 7.90 2.93
C CYS A 63 -9.99 8.09 3.55
N ASN A 64 -9.88 8.47 4.82
CA ASN A 64 -8.60 8.42 5.54
C ASN A 64 -8.12 6.97 5.70
N CYS A 65 -9.01 6.02 6.03
CA CYS A 65 -8.67 4.61 6.04
C CYS A 65 -8.22 4.10 4.65
N MET A 66 -8.91 4.51 3.58
CA MET A 66 -8.55 4.15 2.21
C MET A 66 -7.15 4.63 1.82
N VAL A 67 -6.81 5.91 2.06
CA VAL A 67 -5.47 6.45 1.74
C VAL A 67 -4.39 5.73 2.54
N ASP A 68 -4.59 5.54 3.84
CA ASP A 68 -3.62 4.86 4.71
C ASP A 68 -3.45 3.37 4.36
N GLY A 69 -4.54 2.68 4.03
CA GLY A 69 -4.49 1.30 3.58
C GLY A 69 -3.84 1.15 2.20
N LEU A 70 -4.11 2.05 1.26
CA LEU A 70 -3.51 2.03 -0.08
C LEU A 70 -2.00 2.18 0.00
N GLN A 71 -1.46 3.22 0.66
CA GLN A 71 -0.01 3.41 0.78
C GLN A 71 0.71 2.28 1.56
N LYS A 72 -0.01 1.56 2.44
CA LYS A 72 0.52 0.39 3.15
C LYS A 72 0.51 -0.88 2.30
N SER A 73 -0.48 -1.07 1.44
CA SER A 73 -0.64 -2.29 0.63
C SER A 73 0.02 -2.19 -0.74
N VAL A 74 -0.11 -1.04 -1.41
CA VAL A 74 0.30 -0.79 -2.80
C VAL A 74 1.49 0.19 -2.81
N PRO A 75 2.63 -0.15 -3.42
CA PRO A 75 3.73 0.79 -3.65
C PRO A 75 3.33 1.92 -4.59
N TYR A 76 3.90 3.11 -4.41
CA TYR A 76 3.56 4.28 -5.23
C TYR A 76 3.80 4.07 -6.75
N GLU A 77 4.84 3.33 -7.14
CA GLU A 77 5.09 2.97 -8.54
C GLU A 77 3.96 2.11 -9.14
N GLU A 78 3.44 1.13 -8.40
CA GLU A 78 2.28 0.33 -8.83
C GLU A 78 1.00 1.19 -8.86
N PHE A 79 0.85 2.14 -7.94
CA PHE A 79 -0.29 3.05 -7.90
C PHE A 79 -0.35 3.97 -9.14
N LYS A 80 0.79 4.49 -9.64
CA LYS A 80 0.82 5.28 -10.88
C LYS A 80 0.44 4.47 -12.13
N GLN A 81 0.75 3.16 -12.15
CA GLN A 81 0.39 2.28 -13.25
C GLN A 81 -1.10 1.92 -13.27
N LEU A 82 -1.78 2.09 -12.13
CA LEU A 82 -3.19 1.74 -11.93
C LEU A 82 -4.11 2.51 -12.89
N ASP A 83 -3.88 3.80 -13.11
CA ASP A 83 -4.65 4.59 -14.09
C ASP A 83 -4.48 4.10 -15.54
N GLN A 84 -3.27 3.68 -15.91
CA GLN A 84 -3.01 3.11 -17.24
C GLN A 84 -3.73 1.77 -17.42
N LEU A 85 -3.66 0.89 -16.41
CA LEU A 85 -4.34 -0.41 -16.41
C LEU A 85 -5.87 -0.28 -16.42
N LEU A 86 -6.43 0.72 -15.72
CA LEU A 86 -7.86 1.04 -15.75
C LEU A 86 -8.31 1.57 -17.11
N ALA A 87 -7.48 2.41 -17.76
CA ALA A 87 -7.77 2.94 -19.09
C ALA A 87 -7.74 1.87 -20.19
N THR A 88 -6.78 0.93 -20.14
CA THR A 88 -6.64 -0.14 -21.16
C THR A 88 -7.57 -1.33 -20.94
N LYS A 89 -8.12 -1.52 -19.73
CA LYS A 89 -8.86 -2.74 -19.30
C LYS A 89 -8.06 -4.03 -19.51
N SER A 90 -6.74 -3.95 -19.56
CA SER A 90 -5.88 -5.11 -19.79
C SER A 90 -5.76 -5.95 -18.52
N ALA A 91 -6.41 -7.13 -18.51
CA ALA A 91 -6.25 -8.11 -17.44
C ALA A 91 -4.85 -8.75 -17.52
N THR A 92 -3.90 -8.17 -16.78
CA THR A 92 -2.55 -8.71 -16.54
C THR A 92 -2.45 -9.27 -15.12
N PRO A 93 -1.51 -10.20 -14.83
CA PRO A 93 -1.28 -10.70 -13.48
C PRO A 93 -0.98 -9.59 -12.45
N ASP A 94 -0.31 -8.51 -12.87
CA ASP A 94 -0.11 -7.32 -12.04
C ASP A 94 -1.42 -6.58 -11.76
N SER A 95 -2.30 -6.43 -12.75
CA SER A 95 -3.61 -5.81 -12.55
C SER A 95 -4.50 -6.62 -11.59
N GLU A 96 -4.41 -7.96 -11.62
CA GLU A 96 -5.14 -8.84 -10.71
C GLU A 96 -4.60 -8.74 -9.27
N ARG A 97 -3.27 -8.77 -9.09
CA ARG A 97 -2.61 -8.54 -7.79
C ARG A 97 -3.02 -7.18 -7.21
N LEU A 98 -2.97 -6.14 -8.04
CA LEU A 98 -3.25 -4.77 -7.65
C LEU A 98 -4.73 -4.57 -7.29
N SER A 99 -5.64 -5.10 -8.11
CA SER A 99 -7.09 -5.14 -7.84
C SER A 99 -7.41 -5.87 -6.53
N LYS A 100 -6.75 -7.00 -6.26
CA LYS A 100 -6.87 -7.73 -4.99
C LYS A 100 -6.41 -6.88 -3.80
N ASN A 101 -5.22 -6.27 -3.88
CA ASN A 101 -4.70 -5.41 -2.81
C ASN A 101 -5.63 -4.22 -2.50
N VAL A 102 -6.18 -3.56 -3.53
CA VAL A 102 -7.17 -2.49 -3.39
C VAL A 102 -8.46 -3.02 -2.75
N THR A 103 -8.95 -4.18 -3.20
CA THR A 103 -10.17 -4.82 -2.67
C THR A 103 -10.02 -5.20 -1.19
N GLU A 104 -8.86 -5.69 -0.76
CA GLU A 104 -8.56 -5.98 0.65
C GLU A 104 -8.60 -4.71 1.50
N VAL A 105 -8.03 -3.60 1.03
CA VAL A 105 -8.10 -2.29 1.70
C VAL A 105 -9.55 -1.79 1.79
N VAL A 106 -10.30 -1.84 0.68
CA VAL A 106 -11.73 -1.46 0.63
C VAL A 106 -12.52 -2.26 1.66
N ASN A 107 -12.39 -3.59 1.68
CA ASN A 107 -13.11 -4.45 2.61
C ASN A 107 -12.73 -4.20 4.07
N ALA A 108 -11.45 -3.95 4.37
CA ALA A 108 -11.00 -3.61 5.72
C ALA A 108 -11.60 -2.27 6.19
N CYS A 109 -11.58 -1.24 5.34
CA CYS A 109 -12.13 0.08 5.66
C CYS A 109 -13.66 0.08 5.75
N LEU A 110 -14.36 -0.65 4.87
CA LEU A 110 -15.80 -0.85 4.95
C LEU A 110 -16.18 -1.55 6.27
N LYS A 111 -15.48 -2.63 6.65
CA LYS A 111 -15.73 -3.37 7.90
C LYS A 111 -15.52 -2.50 9.15
N ARG A 112 -14.54 -1.61 9.11
CA ARG A 112 -14.18 -0.72 10.22
C ARG A 112 -15.16 0.46 10.38
N GLU A 113 -15.48 1.13 9.27
CA GLU A 113 -16.19 2.42 9.29
C GLU A 113 -17.69 2.30 8.95
N MET A 114 -18.10 1.18 8.34
CA MET A 114 -19.51 0.83 8.09
C MET A 114 -19.78 -0.63 8.50
N PRO A 115 -19.61 -0.99 9.79
CA PRO A 115 -20.02 -2.29 10.29
C PRO A 115 -21.51 -2.49 10.01
N LYS A 116 -21.87 -3.63 9.43
CA LYS A 116 -23.27 -4.06 9.34
C LYS A 116 -23.76 -4.30 10.77
N GLY A 117 -24.79 -3.56 11.18
CA GLY A 117 -25.57 -3.84 12.38
C GLY A 117 -26.38 -5.13 12.24
#